data_AF-A0A7C4EQZ1-F1
#
_entry.id   AF-A0A7C4EQZ1-F1
#
_cell.length_a   1.000
_cell.length_b   1.000
_cell.length_c   1.000
_cell.angle_alpha   90.00
_cell.angle_beta   90.00
_cell.angle_gamma   90.00
#
_symmetry.space_group_name_H-M   'P 1'
#
loop_
_entity.id
_entity.type
_entity.pdbx_description
1 polymer ?
#
loop_
_entity_poly.entity_id
_entity_poly.type
_entity_poly.pdbx_seq_one_letter_code
_entity_poly.pdbx_strand_id
1 'polypeptide(L)'
;MQRLLISVRGPKEAIEAARGGAHIADIEYPASALGTPYPLNILAVRHKLNSHGYTKVAVSTNIGEKQHDRSSACQAALGVATSGADIVKCGFAELPYEAAVYQGETLVRTMRKFYPRKK
;
A
#
# COMPACT_ATOMS: atom_id res chain seq x y z
N MET A 1 -8.30 2.37 19.67
CA MET A 1 -8.47 3.69 19.02
C MET A 1 -8.65 3.47 17.53
N GLN A 2 -9.71 4.01 16.93
CA GLN A 2 -10.00 3.86 15.51
C GLN A 2 -9.04 4.71 14.66
N ARG A 3 -8.80 4.32 13.41
CA ARG A 3 -7.97 5.06 12.45
C ARG A 3 -8.77 5.33 11.18
N LEU A 4 -8.61 6.53 10.63
CA LEU A 4 -9.23 6.94 9.37
C LEU A 4 -8.24 6.75 8.21
N LEU A 5 -8.65 5.96 7.23
CA LEU A 5 -7.94 5.76 5.97
C LEU A 5 -8.71 6.48 4.87
N ILE A 6 -8.01 7.30 4.08
CA ILE A 6 -8.57 8.01 2.92
C ILE A 6 -7.80 7.60 1.68
N SER A 7 -8.52 7.10 0.68
CA SER A 7 -7.93 6.75 -0.62
C SER A 7 -7.73 8.00 -1.47
N VAL A 8 -6.53 8.14 -2.03
CA VAL A 8 -6.06 9.32 -2.76
C VAL A 8 -5.37 8.91 -4.05
N ARG A 9 -5.48 9.74 -5.08
CA ARG A 9 -4.86 9.51 -6.40
C ARG A 9 -3.39 9.93 -6.45
N GLY A 10 -2.98 10.84 -5.56
CA GLY A 10 -1.63 11.38 -5.61
C GLY A 10 -1.35 12.48 -4.59
N PRO A 11 -0.22 13.20 -4.74
CA PRO A 11 0.33 14.05 -3.68
C PRO A 11 -0.57 15.21 -3.24
N LYS A 12 -1.35 15.79 -4.15
CA LYS A 12 -2.26 16.91 -3.82
C LYS A 12 -3.38 16.45 -2.90
N GLU A 13 -4.07 15.38 -3.27
CA GLU A 13 -5.14 14.79 -2.46
C GLU A 13 -4.61 14.24 -1.13
N ALA A 14 -3.40 13.68 -1.10
CA ALA A 14 -2.78 13.21 0.14
C ALA A 14 -2.58 14.33 1.17
N ILE A 15 -2.21 15.54 0.73
CA ILE A 15 -2.09 16.70 1.61
C ILE A 15 -3.45 17.13 2.14
N GLU A 16 -4.47 17.21 1.30
CA GLU A 16 -5.81 17.60 1.75
C GLU A 16 -6.42 16.55 2.70
N ALA A 17 -6.20 15.25 2.43
CA ALA A 17 -6.58 14.18 3.35
C ALA A 17 -5.87 14.31 4.71
N ALA A 18 -4.56 14.58 4.71
CA ALA A 18 -3.79 14.78 5.94
C ALA A 18 -4.26 16.02 6.73
N ARG A 19 -4.55 17.13 6.04
CA ARG A 19 -5.14 18.34 6.63
C ARG A 19 -6.51 18.08 7.26
N GLY A 20 -7.30 17.21 6.63
CA GLY A 20 -8.59 16.75 7.14
C GLY A 20 -8.52 15.74 8.29
N GLY A 21 -7.32 15.35 8.74
CA GLY A 21 -7.14 14.43 9.87
C GLY A 21 -7.07 12.95 9.49
N ALA A 22 -6.76 12.62 8.23
CA ALA A 22 -6.48 11.23 7.85
C ALA A 22 -5.28 10.68 8.61
N HIS A 23 -5.40 9.43 9.07
CA HIS A 23 -4.31 8.70 9.72
C HIS A 23 -3.49 7.90 8.71
N ILE A 24 -4.13 7.52 7.61
CA ILE A 24 -3.56 6.72 6.53
C ILE A 24 -3.98 7.35 5.19
N ALA A 25 -3.00 7.66 4.35
CA ALA A 25 -3.22 8.04 2.96
C ALA A 25 -3.01 6.79 2.09
N ASP A 26 -4.09 6.33 1.47
CA ASP A 26 -4.10 5.08 0.70
C ASP A 26 -4.07 5.38 -0.79
N ILE A 27 -2.95 5.08 -1.43
CA ILE A 27 -2.70 5.50 -2.80
C ILE A 27 -3.33 4.47 -3.73
N GLU A 28 -4.23 4.93 -4.59
CA GLU A 28 -4.94 4.05 -5.52
C GLU A 28 -4.98 4.64 -6.93
N TYR A 29 -5.08 3.75 -7.91
CA TYR A 29 -5.39 4.09 -9.29
C TYR A 29 -6.80 3.59 -9.61
N PRO A 30 -7.82 4.46 -9.69
CA PRO A 30 -9.23 4.04 -9.69
C PRO A 30 -9.72 3.50 -11.05
N ALA A 31 -8.85 2.87 -11.84
CA ALA A 31 -9.26 2.08 -13.00
C ALA A 31 -9.84 0.71 -12.60
N SER A 32 -9.63 0.28 -11.36
CA SER A 32 -10.23 -0.90 -10.75
C SER A 32 -10.38 -0.72 -9.23
N ALA A 33 -11.07 -1.63 -8.53
CA ALA A 33 -11.31 -1.59 -7.09
C ALA A 33 -10.03 -1.67 -6.23
N LEU A 34 -8.99 -2.37 -6.70
CA LEU A 34 -7.62 -2.27 -6.17
C LEU A 34 -6.65 -1.99 -7.31
N GLY A 35 -6.84 -0.89 -8.03
CA GLY A 35 -5.91 -0.52 -9.08
C GLY A 35 -4.58 -0.03 -8.50
N THR A 36 -3.49 -0.64 -8.94
CA THR A 36 -2.14 -0.40 -8.42
C THR A 36 -1.55 0.90 -8.98
N PRO A 37 -1.19 1.88 -8.14
CA PRO A 37 -0.44 3.04 -8.60
C PRO A 37 1.01 2.65 -8.96
N TYR A 38 1.62 3.37 -9.89
CA TYR A 38 3.02 3.14 -10.24
C TYR A 38 3.98 3.69 -9.16
N PRO A 39 5.20 3.13 -9.02
CA PRO A 39 6.16 3.44 -7.94
C PRO A 39 6.44 4.92 -7.67
N LEU A 40 6.64 5.73 -8.72
CA LEU A 40 6.99 7.14 -8.56
C LEU A 40 5.83 7.98 -7.98
N ASN A 41 4.57 7.56 -8.17
CA ASN A 41 3.44 8.23 -7.51
C ASN A 41 3.44 7.97 -6.00
N ILE A 42 3.73 6.73 -5.59
CA ILE A 42 3.88 6.35 -4.18
C ILE A 42 4.99 7.19 -3.52
N LEU A 43 6.13 7.27 -4.19
CA LEU A 43 7.28 8.06 -3.74
C LEU A 43 6.95 9.55 -3.63
N ALA A 44 6.28 10.11 -4.63
CA ALA A 44 5.86 11.51 -4.63
C ALA A 44 4.91 11.83 -3.48
N VAL A 45 3.94 10.95 -3.18
CA VAL A 45 3.02 11.12 -2.05
C VAL A 45 3.79 11.10 -0.73
N ARG A 46 4.67 10.10 -0.52
CA ARG A 46 5.52 10.03 0.66
C ARG A 46 6.34 11.31 0.87
N HIS A 47 7.03 11.78 -0.16
CA HIS A 47 7.84 13.00 -0.08
C HIS A 47 6.99 14.25 0.19
N LYS A 48 5.80 14.33 -0.42
CA LYS A 48 4.91 15.47 -0.20
C LYS A 48 4.39 15.50 1.23
N LEU A 49 3.92 14.38 1.77
CA LEU A 49 3.49 14.28 3.17
C LEU A 49 4.63 14.68 4.13
N ASN A 50 5.83 14.13 3.94
CA ASN A 50 6.96 14.41 4.81
C ASN A 50 7.40 15.88 4.75
N SER A 51 7.47 16.47 3.56
CA SER A 51 7.88 17.89 3.39
C SER A 51 6.87 18.88 3.96
N HIS A 52 5.62 18.47 4.21
CA HIS A 52 4.58 19.30 4.82
C HIS A 52 4.37 18.94 6.30
N GLY A 53 5.27 18.16 6.91
CA GLY A 53 5.24 17.82 8.34
C GLY A 53 4.31 16.65 8.71
N TYR A 54 3.68 15.99 7.75
CA TYR A 54 2.76 14.87 7.98
C TYR A 54 3.48 13.51 8.08
N THR A 55 4.60 13.45 8.80
CA THR A 55 5.45 12.25 8.93
C THR A 55 4.77 11.09 9.68
N LYS A 56 3.72 11.38 10.45
CA LYS A 56 2.92 10.39 11.18
C LYS A 56 1.79 9.78 10.35
N VAL A 57 1.45 10.36 9.19
CA VAL A 57 0.46 9.79 8.28
C VAL A 57 1.08 8.59 7.58
N ALA A 58 0.49 7.41 7.78
CA ALA A 58 0.97 6.20 7.13
C ALA A 58 0.60 6.23 5.64
N VAL A 59 1.48 5.72 4.78
CA VAL A 59 1.17 5.52 3.36
C VAL A 59 0.73 4.07 3.16
N SER A 60 -0.45 3.87 2.61
CA SER A 60 -0.97 2.57 2.18
C SER A 60 -1.02 2.52 0.66
N THR A 61 -0.91 1.34 0.07
CA THR A 61 -1.23 1.08 -1.34
C THR A 61 -1.49 -0.40 -1.54
N ASN A 62 -2.08 -0.77 -2.68
CA ASN A 62 -2.31 -2.15 -3.06
C ASN A 62 -1.25 -2.69 -4.04
N ILE A 63 -1.25 -4.02 -4.26
CA ILE A 63 -0.51 -4.70 -5.33
C ILE A 63 -1.44 -5.34 -6.38
N GLY A 64 -2.70 -4.91 -6.44
CA GLY A 64 -3.72 -5.45 -7.35
C GLY A 64 -4.77 -6.34 -6.67
N GLU A 65 -5.88 -6.55 -7.38
CA GLU A 65 -7.05 -7.33 -6.92
C GLU A 65 -6.84 -8.84 -6.91
N LYS A 66 -6.07 -9.33 -7.89
CA LYS A 66 -5.84 -10.76 -8.14
C LYS A 66 -4.35 -11.04 -8.15
N GLN A 67 -3.92 -12.01 -7.36
CA GLN A 67 -2.51 -12.40 -7.25
C GLN A 67 -2.30 -13.81 -7.76
N HIS A 68 -2.30 -13.98 -9.09
CA HIS A 68 -2.19 -15.31 -9.70
C HIS A 68 -0.81 -15.95 -9.55
N ASP A 69 0.25 -15.16 -9.42
CA ASP A 69 1.61 -15.65 -9.17
C ASP A 69 2.18 -15.13 -7.85
N ARG A 70 2.69 -16.06 -7.04
CA ARG A 70 3.26 -15.78 -5.72
C ARG A 70 4.56 -14.98 -5.81
N SER A 71 5.41 -15.27 -6.78
CA SER A 71 6.71 -14.58 -6.93
C SER A 71 6.50 -13.13 -7.31
N SER A 72 5.67 -12.88 -8.31
CA SER A 72 5.26 -11.54 -8.74
C SER A 72 4.60 -10.76 -7.62
N ALA A 73 3.69 -11.38 -6.85
CA ALA A 73 3.06 -10.72 -5.70
C ALA A 73 4.10 -10.29 -4.65
N CYS A 74 5.08 -11.14 -4.34
CA CYS A 74 6.15 -10.83 -3.40
C CYS A 74 7.05 -9.70 -3.91
N GLN A 75 7.43 -9.74 -5.19
CA GLN A 75 8.24 -8.68 -5.81
C GLN A 75 7.47 -7.35 -5.86
N ALA A 76 6.18 -7.38 -6.18
CA ALA A 76 5.32 -6.20 -6.17
C ALA A 76 5.21 -5.59 -4.76
N ALA A 77 5.02 -6.43 -3.73
CA ALA A 77 4.97 -6.00 -2.34
C ALA A 77 6.28 -5.30 -1.91
N LEU A 78 7.44 -5.88 -2.26
CA LEU A 78 8.74 -5.25 -2.03
C LEU A 78 8.88 -3.94 -2.82
N GLY A 79 8.40 -3.89 -4.06
CA GLY A 79 8.43 -2.70 -4.91
C GLY A 79 7.66 -1.53 -4.31
N VAL A 80 6.41 -1.75 -3.90
CA VAL A 80 5.58 -0.68 -3.30
C VAL A 80 6.10 -0.26 -1.93
N ALA A 81 6.64 -1.20 -1.15
CA ALA A 81 7.30 -0.90 0.11
C ALA A 81 8.57 -0.05 -0.10
N THR A 82 9.42 -0.42 -1.06
CA THR A 82 10.60 0.37 -1.46
C THR A 82 10.20 1.79 -1.87
N SER A 83 9.06 1.91 -2.56
CA SER A 83 8.54 3.18 -3.06
C SER A 83 7.98 4.12 -1.98
N GLY A 84 7.80 3.65 -0.75
CA GLY A 84 7.43 4.49 0.39
C GLY A 84 6.15 4.10 1.12
N ALA A 85 5.48 3.01 0.73
CA ALA A 85 4.33 2.47 1.45
C ALA A 85 4.74 1.88 2.81
N ASP A 86 4.00 2.19 3.86
CA ASP A 86 4.11 1.57 5.18
C ASP A 86 3.19 0.37 5.34
N ILE A 87 2.09 0.35 4.57
CA ILE A 87 1.05 -0.69 4.57
C ILE A 87 0.89 -1.18 3.14
N VAL A 88 0.97 -2.50 2.95
CA VAL A 88 0.76 -3.14 1.64
C VAL A 88 -0.52 -3.96 1.66
N LYS A 89 -1.51 -3.54 0.85
CA LYS A 89 -2.77 -4.27 0.66
C LYS A 89 -2.62 -5.29 -0.47
N CYS A 90 -3.12 -6.49 -0.26
CA CYS A 90 -3.10 -7.56 -1.24
C CYS A 90 -4.53 -8.03 -1.51
N GLY A 91 -4.97 -7.98 -2.76
CA GLY A 91 -6.24 -8.59 -3.15
C GLY A 91 -6.09 -10.09 -3.34
N PHE A 92 -7.00 -10.89 -2.80
CA PHE A 92 -7.03 -12.35 -3.03
C PHE A 92 -8.30 -12.77 -3.77
N ALA A 93 -8.82 -11.89 -4.63
CA ALA A 93 -9.99 -12.22 -5.42
C ALA A 93 -9.73 -13.50 -6.24
N GLU A 94 -10.74 -14.37 -6.30
CA GLU A 94 -10.76 -15.63 -7.06
C GLU A 94 -9.76 -16.70 -6.58
N LEU A 95 -9.00 -16.47 -5.51
CA LEU A 95 -8.15 -17.50 -4.93
C LEU A 95 -8.96 -18.42 -4.00
N PRO A 96 -8.79 -19.75 -4.11
CA PRO A 96 -9.27 -20.67 -3.10
C PRO A 96 -8.68 -20.33 -1.72
N TYR A 97 -9.43 -20.59 -0.65
CA TYR A 97 -9.03 -20.24 0.72
C TYR A 97 -7.60 -20.71 1.07
N GLU A 98 -7.27 -21.98 0.82
CA GLU A 98 -5.95 -22.53 1.13
C GLU A 98 -4.83 -21.83 0.35
N ALA A 99 -5.06 -21.50 -0.92
CA ALA A 99 -4.12 -20.76 -1.74
C ALA A 99 -3.92 -19.32 -1.22
N ALA A 100 -5.01 -18.66 -0.81
CA ALA A 100 -4.97 -17.32 -0.24
C ALA A 100 -4.20 -17.29 1.09
N VAL A 101 -4.41 -18.28 1.97
CA VAL A 101 -3.65 -18.43 3.23
C VAL A 101 -2.17 -18.59 2.93
N TYR A 102 -1.81 -19.54 2.06
CA TYR A 102 -0.42 -19.83 1.73
C TYR A 102 0.30 -18.63 1.08
N GLN A 103 -0.39 -17.91 0.19
CA GLN A 103 0.16 -16.71 -0.42
C GLN A 103 0.31 -15.57 0.58
N GLY A 104 -0.69 -15.36 1.45
CA GLY A 104 -0.65 -14.37 2.52
C GLY A 104 0.50 -14.60 3.49
N GLU A 105 0.70 -15.83 3.95
CA GLU A 105 1.84 -16.21 4.81
C GLU A 105 3.18 -15.95 4.12
N THR A 106 3.27 -16.28 2.83
CA THR A 106 4.50 -16.05 2.05
C THR A 106 4.79 -14.55 1.92
N LEU A 107 3.78 -13.74 1.61
CA LEU A 107 3.90 -12.28 1.52
C LEU A 107 4.35 -11.68 2.85
N VAL A 108 3.70 -12.06 3.95
CA VAL A 108 4.06 -11.58 5.30
C VAL A 108 5.49 -11.98 5.66
N ARG A 109 5.90 -13.22 5.38
CA ARG A 109 7.28 -13.67 5.63
C ARG A 109 8.30 -12.87 4.82
N THR A 110 8.03 -12.63 3.53
CA THR A 110 8.88 -11.81 2.66
C THR A 110 8.99 -10.38 3.19
N MET A 111 7.86 -9.74 3.49
CA MET A 111 7.82 -8.37 3.98
C MET A 111 8.54 -8.21 5.32
N ARG A 112 8.34 -9.13 6.26
CA ARG A 112 9.05 -9.11 7.56
C ARG A 112 10.56 -9.32 7.42
N LYS A 113 11.00 -10.09 6.42
CA LYS A 113 12.43 -10.35 6.18
C LYS A 113 13.16 -9.10 5.65
N PHE A 114 12.57 -8.37 4.71
CA PHE A 114 13.20 -7.20 4.07
C PHE A 114 12.86 -5.88 4.75
N TYR A 115 11.66 -5.75 5.31
CA TYR A 115 11.14 -4.53 5.92
C TYR A 115 10.47 -4.80 7.28
N PRO A 116 11.23 -5.21 8.31
CA PRO A 116 10.67 -5.66 9.60
C PRO A 116 9.86 -4.60 10.36
N ARG A 117 9.95 -3.33 9.98
CA ARG A 117 9.20 -2.20 10.58
C ARG A 117 7.93 -1.81 9.81
N LYS A 118 7.73 -2.31 8.59
CA LYS A 118 6.54 -2.05 7.78
C LYS A 118 5.42 -3.02 8.16
N LYS A 119 4.17 -2.60 7.96
CA LYS A 119 2.98 -3.34 8.36
C LYS A 119 2.28 -3.98 7.17
#